data_AF-A0A5C6RJV0-F1
#
_entry.id   AF-A0A5C6RJV0-F1
#
_cell.length_a   1.000
_cell.length_b   1.000
_cell.length_c   1.000
_cell.angle_alpha   90.00
_cell.angle_beta   90.00
_cell.angle_gamma   90.00
#
_symmetry.space_group_name_H-M   'P 1'
#
loop_
_entity.id
_entity.type
_entity.pdbx_description
1 polymer ?
#
loop_
_entity_poly.entity_id
_entity_poly.type
_entity_poly.pdbx_seq_one_letter_code
_entity_poly.pdbx_strand_id
1 'polypeptide(L)'
;MPPHQMTWTYVSDSGQQYVVGLFHSVQEGHFMVYVNQKVVLIDFQVFATKTYPLFLEDELFEIEVERRNGQYYYGFSMDREADTPRNRARKVMERLHWKQTLIFIGALAIGVAAILALGKRLAPEKGPDEEELALLLDLEGRADSGRIEAVYQHEGFMAIRYAFGPDGQTRQGRTMVEGADAPILPNGLRLSPGDRFEVRYLPNNPGLNQLDIHSPTPAQLQQYKLQALAKQMLAHPGQTKAYAQCLVQQAYETEGLQGLAAVLEQETDVSENPWANSQRYLRLLRSPDFRKRLDERCW
;
A
#
# COMPACT_ATOMS: atom_id res chain seq x y z
N MET A 1 -57.14 31.63 14.62
CA MET A 1 -55.68 31.40 14.56
C MET A 1 -55.01 32.70 14.96
N PRO A 2 -54.01 32.67 15.84
CA PRO A 2 -53.27 33.88 16.21
C PRO A 2 -52.60 34.48 14.97
N PRO A 3 -52.39 35.81 14.93
CA PRO A 3 -51.62 36.43 13.86
C PRO A 3 -50.20 35.86 13.83
N HIS A 4 -49.65 35.74 12.63
CA HIS A 4 -48.28 35.29 12.45
C HIS A 4 -47.35 36.50 12.44
N GLN A 5 -46.23 36.38 13.15
CA GLN A 5 -45.18 37.39 13.17
C GLN A 5 -43.84 36.71 12.90
N MET A 6 -43.05 37.29 11.99
CA MET A 6 -41.71 36.81 11.66
C MET A 6 -40.73 37.98 11.65
N THR A 7 -39.45 37.68 11.86
CA THR A 7 -38.39 38.67 11.82
C THR A 7 -37.13 38.05 11.26
N TRP A 8 -36.51 38.74 10.32
CA TRP A 8 -35.22 38.44 9.73
C TRP A 8 -34.24 39.56 10.04
N THR A 9 -32.96 39.20 10.12
CA THR A 9 -31.88 40.16 10.24
C THR A 9 -31.03 40.07 8.97
N TYR A 10 -30.84 41.20 8.32
CA TYR A 10 -29.94 41.36 7.19
C TYR A 10 -28.78 42.27 7.61
N VAL A 11 -27.57 41.93 7.20
CA VAL A 11 -26.36 42.72 7.42
C VAL A 11 -25.80 43.07 6.05
N SER A 12 -25.73 44.36 5.74
CA SER A 12 -25.19 44.82 4.46
C SER A 12 -23.67 44.77 4.43
N ASP A 13 -23.09 44.93 3.23
CA ASP A 13 -21.64 44.91 3.06
C ASP A 13 -20.93 46.07 3.78
N SER A 14 -21.66 47.15 4.10
CA SER A 14 -21.15 48.25 4.93
C SER A 14 -21.15 47.92 6.43
N GLY A 15 -21.66 46.74 6.80
CA GLY A 15 -21.85 46.31 8.19
C GLY A 15 -23.14 46.84 8.82
N GLN A 16 -23.99 47.56 8.07
CA GLN A 16 -25.25 48.07 8.59
C GLN A 16 -26.26 46.92 8.78
N GLN A 17 -26.86 46.86 9.96
CA GLN A 17 -27.87 45.86 10.29
C GLN A 17 -29.28 46.39 10.06
N TYR A 18 -30.11 45.57 9.43
CA TYR A 18 -31.54 45.80 9.17
C TYR A 18 -32.36 44.66 9.79
N VAL A 19 -33.30 45.02 10.66
CA VAL A 19 -34.28 44.10 11.23
C VAL A 19 -35.57 44.23 10.42
N VAL A 20 -35.83 43.24 9.57
CA VAL A 20 -37.04 43.18 8.73
C VAL A 20 -38.05 42.30 9.43
N GLY A 21 -39.18 42.86 9.82
CA GLY A 21 -40.27 42.12 10.43
C GLY A 21 -41.53 42.13 9.59
N LEU A 22 -42.31 41.09 9.78
CA LEU A 22 -43.54 40.82 9.06
C LEU A 22 -44.63 40.47 10.07
N PHE A 23 -45.81 41.04 9.88
CA PHE A 23 -47.02 40.71 10.60
C PHE A 23 -48.12 40.33 9.60
N HIS A 24 -48.80 39.21 9.84
CA HIS A 24 -49.91 38.74 9.02
C HIS A 24 -51.06 38.23 9.90
N SER A 25 -52.17 38.98 9.95
CA SER A 25 -53.45 38.52 10.52
C SER A 25 -54.12 37.58 9.53
N VAL A 26 -53.96 36.27 9.72
CA VAL A 26 -54.45 35.23 8.79
C VAL A 26 -55.99 35.26 8.64
N GLN A 27 -56.71 35.67 9.68
CA GLN A 27 -58.18 35.72 9.67
C GLN A 27 -58.72 36.94 8.92
N GLU A 28 -58.07 38.08 9.07
CA GLU A 28 -58.53 39.37 8.51
C GLU A 28 -57.78 39.72 7.20
N GLY A 29 -56.72 38.98 6.88
CA GLY A 29 -55.86 39.22 5.73
C GLY A 29 -55.02 40.50 5.86
N HIS A 30 -54.81 41.02 7.08
CA HIS A 30 -54.01 42.23 7.31
C HIS A 30 -52.54 41.87 7.29
N PHE A 31 -51.78 42.50 6.39
CA PHE A 31 -50.36 42.23 6.16
C PHE A 31 -49.55 43.50 6.35
N MET A 32 -48.42 43.40 7.04
CA MET A 32 -47.54 44.52 7.30
C MET A 32 -46.09 44.07 7.32
N VAL A 33 -45.22 44.86 6.68
CA VAL A 33 -43.77 44.73 6.77
C VAL A 33 -43.22 45.99 7.42
N TYR A 34 -42.28 45.80 8.34
CA TYR A 34 -41.53 46.88 8.97
C TYR A 34 -40.03 46.62 8.91
N VAL A 35 -39.24 47.67 8.80
CA VAL A 35 -37.77 47.64 8.82
C VAL A 35 -37.30 48.55 9.95
N ASN A 36 -36.51 48.02 10.88
CA ASN A 36 -36.01 48.77 12.05
C ASN A 36 -37.14 49.51 12.78
N GLN A 37 -38.25 48.80 13.04
CA GLN A 37 -39.47 49.30 13.70
C GLN A 37 -40.27 50.35 12.93
N LYS A 38 -39.89 50.67 11.68
CA LYS A 38 -40.66 51.56 10.79
C LYS A 38 -41.47 50.74 9.80
N VAL A 39 -42.77 50.98 9.72
CA VAL A 39 -43.64 50.31 8.74
C VAL A 39 -43.28 50.80 7.34
N VAL A 40 -42.97 49.86 6.44
CA VAL A 40 -42.56 50.15 5.06
C VAL A 40 -43.58 49.67 4.03
N LEU A 41 -44.42 48.68 4.40
CA LEU A 41 -45.47 48.16 3.54
C LEU A 41 -46.65 47.70 4.38
N ILE A 42 -47.86 48.04 3.93
CA ILE A 42 -49.12 47.53 4.46
C ILE A 42 -49.96 47.06 3.28
N ASP A 43 -50.59 45.91 3.42
CA ASP A 43 -51.55 45.39 2.46
C ASP A 43 -52.71 44.71 3.19
N PHE A 44 -53.88 44.69 2.56
CA PHE A 44 -55.09 44.12 3.14
C PHE A 44 -55.62 43.00 2.24
N GLN A 45 -56.41 42.10 2.83
CA GLN A 45 -57.01 40.96 2.11
C GLN A 45 -55.98 39.99 1.50
N VAL A 46 -54.84 39.80 2.16
CA VAL A 46 -53.76 38.89 1.71
C VAL A 46 -54.08 37.44 2.07
N PHE A 47 -54.97 36.80 1.29
CA PHE A 47 -55.38 35.42 1.52
C PHE A 47 -54.73 34.39 0.56
N ALA A 48 -53.94 34.86 -0.41
CA ALA A 48 -53.31 34.04 -1.42
C ALA A 48 -51.78 34.24 -1.42
N THR A 49 -51.07 33.40 -2.17
CA THR A 49 -49.62 33.56 -2.38
C THR A 49 -49.34 34.90 -3.05
N LYS A 50 -48.44 35.70 -2.48
CA LYS A 50 -48.08 37.03 -2.98
C LYS A 50 -46.64 37.37 -2.61
N THR A 51 -45.94 38.06 -3.51
CA THR A 51 -44.56 38.50 -3.32
C THR A 51 -44.51 40.03 -3.33
N TYR A 52 -43.72 40.61 -2.42
CA TYR A 52 -43.56 42.04 -2.28
C TYR A 52 -42.08 42.45 -2.43
N PRO A 53 -41.77 43.42 -3.30
CA PRO A 53 -40.42 43.95 -3.40
C PRO A 53 -40.12 44.87 -2.22
N LEU A 54 -38.93 44.76 -1.66
CA LEU A 54 -38.39 45.63 -0.61
C LEU A 54 -36.96 46.01 -0.97
N PHE A 55 -36.67 47.31 -1.09
CA PHE A 55 -35.29 47.77 -1.24
C PHE A 55 -34.67 48.06 0.13
N LEU A 56 -33.51 47.46 0.39
CA LEU A 56 -32.61 47.85 1.48
C LEU A 56 -31.31 48.31 0.84
N GLU A 57 -31.01 49.61 0.96
CA GLU A 57 -29.91 50.25 0.21
C GLU A 57 -30.05 50.00 -1.30
N ASP A 58 -29.02 49.44 -1.95
CA ASP A 58 -28.98 49.13 -3.38
C ASP A 58 -29.37 47.67 -3.69
N GLU A 59 -29.87 46.92 -2.71
CA GLU A 59 -30.29 45.53 -2.86
C GLU A 59 -31.81 45.39 -2.88
N LEU A 60 -32.29 44.60 -3.84
CA LEU A 60 -33.69 44.22 -3.95
C LEU A 60 -33.91 42.91 -3.19
N PHE A 61 -34.87 42.94 -2.27
CA PHE A 61 -35.36 41.78 -1.55
C PHE A 61 -36.79 41.49 -1.95
N GLU A 62 -37.15 40.22 -1.83
CA GLU A 62 -38.50 39.74 -2.00
C GLU A 62 -39.01 39.19 -0.67
N ILE A 63 -40.17 39.68 -0.27
CA ILE A 63 -40.94 39.13 0.85
C ILE A 63 -42.05 38.30 0.25
N GLU A 64 -41.94 37.00 0.43
CA GLU A 64 -42.88 36.02 -0.11
C GLU A 64 -43.85 35.60 0.98
N VAL A 65 -45.14 35.66 0.68
CA VAL A 65 -46.20 35.00 1.45
C VAL A 65 -46.67 33.86 0.57
N GLU A 66 -46.52 32.63 1.03
CA GLU A 66 -46.92 31.45 0.26
C GLU A 66 -47.98 30.64 0.99
N ARG A 67 -49.11 30.38 0.31
CA ARG A 67 -50.18 29.55 0.86
C ARG A 67 -50.13 28.15 0.24
N ARG A 68 -49.79 27.13 1.04
CA ARG A 68 -49.78 25.71 0.64
C ARG A 68 -50.61 24.88 1.62
N ASN A 69 -51.50 24.02 1.11
CA ASN A 69 -52.34 23.12 1.92
C ASN A 69 -53.09 23.80 3.09
N GLY A 70 -53.54 25.05 2.88
CA GLY A 70 -54.23 25.82 3.91
C GLY A 70 -53.33 26.47 4.97
N GLN A 71 -52.01 26.32 4.87
CA GLN A 71 -51.01 26.95 5.75
C GLN A 71 -50.27 28.07 5.02
N TYR A 72 -49.74 29.04 5.79
CA TYR A 72 -48.94 30.15 5.28
C TYR A 72 -47.46 29.96 5.64
N TYR A 73 -46.60 30.18 4.66
CA TYR A 73 -45.14 30.23 4.77
C TYR A 73 -44.67 31.62 4.36
N TYR A 74 -43.57 32.06 4.96
CA TYR A 74 -43.03 33.38 4.68
C TYR A 74 -41.55 33.28 4.34
N GLY A 75 -41.17 33.90 3.23
CA GLY A 75 -39.81 33.96 2.72
C GLY A 75 -39.29 35.39 2.76
N PHE A 76 -38.00 35.52 3.02
CA PHE A 76 -37.25 36.75 2.81
C PHE A 76 -35.97 36.38 2.06
N SER A 77 -35.92 36.73 0.78
CA SER A 77 -34.86 36.35 -0.14
C SER A 77 -34.29 37.60 -0.83
N MET A 78 -33.02 37.54 -1.19
CA MET A 78 -32.36 38.60 -1.96
C MET A 78 -32.44 38.25 -3.44
N ASP A 79 -32.98 39.17 -4.25
CA ASP A 79 -32.97 39.02 -5.70
C ASP A 79 -31.57 39.40 -6.24
N ARG A 80 -30.86 38.36 -6.69
CA ARG A 80 -29.52 38.49 -7.29
C ARG A 80 -29.53 38.59 -8.80
N GLU A 81 -30.70 38.41 -9.42
CA GLU A 81 -30.86 38.38 -10.88
C GLU A 81 -31.26 39.75 -11.42
N ALA A 82 -32.12 40.48 -10.70
CA ALA A 82 -32.56 41.83 -11.05
C ALA A 82 -31.38 42.78 -11.34
N ASP A 83 -31.62 43.74 -12.24
CA ASP A 83 -30.59 44.69 -12.68
C ASP A 83 -30.39 45.85 -11.70
N THR A 84 -29.99 45.53 -10.47
CA THR A 84 -29.58 46.51 -9.46
C THR A 84 -28.11 46.90 -9.65
N PRO A 85 -27.68 48.12 -9.24
CA PRO A 85 -26.28 48.52 -9.24
C PRO A 85 -25.36 47.51 -8.53
N ARG A 86 -25.84 46.93 -7.42
CA ARG A 86 -25.11 45.93 -6.64
C ARG A 86 -24.94 44.60 -7.41
N ASN A 87 -26.00 44.10 -8.06
CA ASN A 87 -25.93 42.87 -8.84
C ASN A 87 -25.01 43.03 -10.07
N ARG A 88 -24.97 44.20 -10.70
CA ARG A 88 -23.99 44.49 -11.77
C ARG A 88 -22.55 44.44 -11.28
N ALA A 89 -22.24 45.09 -10.16
CA ALA A 89 -20.91 45.06 -9.57
C ALA A 89 -20.48 43.62 -9.19
N ARG A 90 -21.40 42.84 -8.62
CA ARG A 90 -21.18 41.44 -8.25
C ARG A 90 -20.84 40.58 -9.48
N LYS A 91 -21.61 40.68 -10.56
CA LYS A 91 -21.37 39.94 -11.83
C LYS A 91 -20.02 40.27 -12.46
N VAL A 92 -19.52 41.51 -12.34
CA VAL A 92 -18.18 41.89 -12.85
C VAL A 92 -17.08 41.22 -12.02
N MET A 93 -17.18 41.28 -10.70
CA MET A 93 -16.20 40.65 -9.79
C MET A 93 -16.18 39.13 -9.95
N GLU A 94 -17.35 38.48 -10.05
CA GLU A 94 -17.46 37.04 -10.29
C GLU A 94 -16.77 36.63 -11.59
N ARG A 95 -16.95 37.39 -12.68
CA ARG A 95 -16.27 37.12 -13.95
C ARG A 95 -14.75 37.25 -13.84
N LEU A 96 -14.27 38.20 -13.05
CA LEU A 96 -12.83 38.39 -12.83
C LEU A 96 -12.24 37.20 -12.04
N HIS A 97 -12.87 36.85 -10.93
CA HIS A 97 -12.43 35.73 -10.09
C HIS A 97 -12.53 34.39 -10.81
N TRP A 98 -13.59 34.16 -11.59
CA TRP A 98 -13.72 32.96 -12.41
C TRP A 98 -12.55 32.78 -13.39
N LYS A 99 -12.14 33.86 -14.07
CA LYS A 99 -10.96 33.83 -14.95
C LYS A 99 -9.67 33.53 -14.18
N GLN A 100 -9.49 34.12 -13.01
CA GLN A 100 -8.33 33.85 -12.14
C GLN A 100 -8.28 32.39 -11.69
N THR A 101 -9.42 31.82 -11.29
CA THR A 101 -9.55 30.42 -10.91
C THR A 101 -9.17 29.49 -12.06
N LEU A 102 -9.66 29.76 -13.28
CA LEU A 102 -9.31 28.94 -14.46
C LEU A 102 -7.81 28.99 -14.79
N ILE A 103 -7.19 30.18 -14.71
CA ILE A 103 -5.75 30.33 -14.93
C ILE A 103 -4.96 29.55 -13.87
N PHE A 104 -5.35 29.64 -12.61
CA PHE A 104 -4.69 28.93 -11.51
C PHE A 104 -4.77 27.41 -11.69
N ILE A 105 -5.96 26.88 -11.99
CA ILE A 105 -6.15 25.44 -12.24
C ILE A 105 -5.33 24.98 -13.45
N GLY A 106 -5.31 25.76 -14.54
CA GLY A 106 -4.50 25.46 -15.72
C GLY A 106 -3.00 25.40 -15.42
N ALA A 107 -2.48 26.39 -14.68
CA ALA A 107 -1.08 26.42 -14.27
C ALA A 107 -0.70 25.23 -13.38
N LEU A 108 -1.58 24.86 -12.43
CA LEU A 108 -1.37 23.71 -11.55
C LEU A 108 -1.32 22.40 -12.34
N ALA A 109 -2.23 22.19 -13.29
CA ALA A 109 -2.27 21.00 -14.12
C ALA A 109 -0.98 20.85 -14.97
N ILE A 110 -0.49 21.96 -15.55
CA ILE A 110 0.77 21.97 -16.31
C ILE A 110 1.96 21.65 -15.39
N GLY A 111 2.00 22.21 -14.18
CA GLY A 111 3.05 21.93 -13.21
C GLY A 111 3.12 20.44 -12.82
N VAL A 112 1.96 19.83 -12.52
CA VAL A 112 1.89 18.39 -12.22
C VAL A 112 2.34 17.54 -13.42
N ALA A 113 1.88 17.87 -14.63
CA ALA A 113 2.29 17.16 -15.84
C ALA A 113 3.80 17.24 -16.08
N ALA A 114 4.42 18.41 -15.84
CA ALA A 114 5.86 18.60 -15.96
C ALA A 114 6.64 17.76 -14.95
N ILE A 115 6.19 17.72 -13.69
CA ILE A 115 6.82 16.89 -12.64
C ILE A 115 6.75 15.41 -13.01
N LEU A 116 5.59 14.92 -13.48
CA LEU A 116 5.43 13.53 -13.89
C LEU A 116 6.30 13.19 -15.12
N ALA A 117 6.38 14.09 -16.10
CA ALA A 117 7.22 13.90 -17.28
C ALA A 117 8.72 13.88 -16.92
N LEU A 118 9.15 14.74 -16.01
CA LEU A 118 10.52 14.77 -15.52
C LEU A 118 10.85 13.49 -14.72
N GLY A 119 9.93 13.04 -13.87
CA GLY A 119 10.07 11.79 -13.12
C GLY A 119 10.22 10.57 -14.03
N LYS A 120 9.49 10.50 -15.15
CA LYS A 120 9.66 9.42 -16.14
C LYS A 120 11.00 9.47 -16.87
N ARG A 121 11.58 10.65 -17.12
CA ARG A 121 12.90 10.78 -17.77
C ARG A 121 14.06 10.45 -16.83
N LEU A 122 13.87 10.66 -15.54
CA LEU A 122 14.86 10.36 -14.50
C LEU A 122 14.68 8.96 -13.90
N ALA A 123 13.62 8.23 -14.28
CA ALA A 123 13.43 6.86 -13.86
C ALA A 123 14.60 6.03 -14.40
N PRO A 124 15.30 5.26 -13.54
CA PRO A 124 16.34 4.36 -14.00
C PRO A 124 15.75 3.39 -15.03
N GLU A 125 16.52 3.07 -16.08
CA GLU A 125 16.12 2.04 -17.04
C GLU A 125 15.70 0.79 -16.27
N LYS A 126 14.61 0.17 -16.73
CA LYS A 126 14.14 -1.08 -16.15
C LYS A 126 15.30 -2.08 -16.27
N GLY A 127 15.84 -2.52 -15.13
CA GLY A 127 16.92 -3.49 -15.11
C GLY A 127 16.52 -4.79 -15.83
N PRO A 128 17.48 -5.68 -16.11
CA PRO A 128 17.19 -6.97 -16.73
C PRO A 128 16.16 -7.71 -15.88
N ASP A 129 15.29 -8.47 -16.54
CA ASP A 129 14.44 -9.42 -15.83
C ASP A 129 15.26 -10.59 -15.28
N GLU A 130 14.62 -11.52 -14.57
CA GLU A 130 15.32 -12.60 -13.87
C GLU A 130 16.05 -13.55 -14.83
N GLU A 131 15.47 -13.84 -15.99
CA GLU A 131 16.04 -14.74 -17.00
C GLU A 131 17.21 -14.07 -17.74
N GLU A 132 17.07 -12.80 -18.10
CA GLU A 132 18.14 -12.00 -18.68
C GLU A 132 19.30 -11.80 -17.71
N LEU A 133 19.01 -11.54 -16.42
CA LEU A 133 20.02 -11.42 -15.38
C LEU A 133 20.79 -12.74 -15.19
N ALA A 134 20.09 -13.86 -15.13
CA ALA A 134 20.73 -15.18 -15.00
C ALA A 134 21.68 -15.45 -16.18
N LEU A 135 21.24 -15.16 -17.42
CA LEU A 135 22.08 -15.31 -18.61
C LEU A 135 23.33 -14.41 -18.56
N LEU A 136 23.17 -13.14 -18.16
CA LEU A 136 24.27 -12.20 -18.02
C LEU A 136 25.28 -12.66 -16.96
N LEU A 137 24.79 -13.16 -15.82
CA LEU A 137 25.64 -13.67 -14.74
C LEU A 137 26.36 -14.97 -15.13
N ASP A 138 25.78 -15.80 -15.99
CA ASP A 138 26.45 -17.01 -16.48
C ASP A 138 27.57 -16.70 -17.48
N LEU A 139 27.39 -15.66 -18.31
CA LEU A 139 28.38 -15.26 -19.31
C LEU A 139 29.53 -14.42 -18.72
N GLU A 140 29.21 -13.46 -17.86
CA GLU A 140 30.15 -12.43 -17.40
C GLU A 140 30.30 -12.34 -15.87
N GLY A 141 29.46 -13.08 -15.13
CA GLY A 141 29.43 -13.01 -13.68
C GLY A 141 30.69 -13.55 -13.02
N ARG A 142 31.02 -12.96 -11.87
CA ARG A 142 32.02 -13.50 -10.94
C ARG A 142 31.32 -14.05 -9.71
N ALA A 143 31.91 -15.10 -9.15
CA ALA A 143 31.43 -15.73 -7.92
C ALA A 143 32.08 -15.10 -6.67
N ASP A 144 31.30 -14.97 -5.60
CA ASP A 144 31.73 -14.62 -4.25
C ASP A 144 30.88 -15.40 -3.21
N SER A 145 31.21 -15.29 -1.92
CA SER A 145 30.43 -15.85 -0.81
C SER A 145 29.40 -14.85 -0.30
N GLY A 146 28.13 -15.12 -0.55
CA GLY A 146 27.01 -14.42 0.09
C GLY A 146 26.67 -15.01 1.43
N ARG A 147 26.49 -14.15 2.44
CA ARG A 147 25.98 -14.51 3.77
C ARG A 147 24.52 -14.07 3.87
N ILE A 148 23.63 -14.99 4.22
CA ILE A 148 22.23 -14.68 4.51
C ILE A 148 22.16 -13.76 5.74
N GLU A 149 21.49 -12.63 5.62
CA GLU A 149 21.23 -11.70 6.72
C GLU A 149 19.84 -11.88 7.30
N ALA A 150 18.85 -12.14 6.43
CA ALA A 150 17.46 -12.30 6.84
C ALA A 150 16.69 -13.14 5.83
N VAL A 151 15.74 -13.92 6.34
CA VAL A 151 14.73 -14.65 5.55
C VAL A 151 13.37 -14.20 6.05
N TYR A 152 12.51 -13.71 5.17
CA TYR A 152 11.21 -13.14 5.54
C TYR A 152 10.18 -13.32 4.41
N GLN A 153 8.89 -13.26 4.75
CA GLN A 153 7.81 -13.32 3.78
C GLN A 153 7.54 -11.94 3.17
N HIS A 154 7.40 -11.86 1.85
CA HIS A 154 7.10 -10.63 1.12
C HIS A 154 6.21 -10.95 -0.09
N GLU A 155 4.99 -10.39 -0.09
CA GLU A 155 4.03 -10.52 -1.21
C GLU A 155 3.71 -11.97 -1.61
N GLY A 156 3.71 -12.90 -0.65
CA GLY A 156 3.45 -14.33 -0.90
C GLY A 156 4.69 -15.14 -1.32
N PHE A 157 5.85 -14.50 -1.38
CA PHE A 157 7.13 -15.14 -1.66
C PHE A 157 8.05 -15.11 -0.43
N MET A 158 8.95 -16.09 -0.36
CA MET A 158 10.03 -16.05 0.61
C MET A 158 11.17 -15.20 0.04
N ALA A 159 11.49 -14.11 0.72
CA ALA A 159 12.56 -13.19 0.38
C ALA A 159 13.80 -13.48 1.23
N ILE A 160 14.95 -13.61 0.58
CA ILE A 160 16.26 -13.77 1.20
C ILE A 160 17.06 -12.50 0.99
N ARG A 161 17.39 -11.81 2.07
CA ARG A 161 18.39 -10.74 2.04
C ARG A 161 19.75 -11.32 2.37
N TYR A 162 20.75 -11.00 1.55
CA TYR A 162 22.12 -11.45 1.75
C TYR A 162 23.09 -10.30 1.56
N ALA A 163 24.29 -10.47 2.12
CA ALA A 163 25.41 -9.57 1.94
C ALA A 163 26.62 -10.34 1.39
N PHE A 164 27.34 -9.72 0.46
CA PHE A 164 28.56 -10.24 -0.16
C PHE A 164 29.55 -9.08 -0.33
N GLY A 165 30.82 -9.34 -0.63
CA GLY A 165 31.86 -8.35 -0.41
C GLY A 165 33.01 -8.39 -1.41
N PRO A 166 32.77 -8.14 -2.70
CA PRO A 166 33.85 -8.06 -3.68
C PRO A 166 34.80 -6.94 -3.27
N ASP A 167 36.10 -7.24 -3.25
CA ASP A 167 37.17 -6.29 -2.93
C ASP A 167 37.03 -5.61 -1.55
N GLY A 168 36.37 -6.28 -0.60
CA GLY A 168 36.19 -5.80 0.78
C GLY A 168 35.06 -4.78 0.98
N GLN A 169 34.34 -4.40 -0.09
CA GLN A 169 33.16 -3.54 0.03
C GLN A 169 31.89 -4.37 0.18
N THR A 170 31.25 -4.29 1.34
CA THR A 170 29.98 -5.01 1.58
C THR A 170 28.86 -4.45 0.69
N ARG A 171 28.24 -5.33 -0.08
CA ARG A 171 27.06 -5.10 -0.91
C ARG A 171 25.92 -5.96 -0.39
N GLN A 172 24.69 -5.53 -0.65
CA GLN A 172 23.49 -6.27 -0.31
C GLN A 172 22.73 -6.64 -1.57
N GLY A 173 22.11 -7.82 -1.55
CA GLY A 173 21.23 -8.32 -2.59
C GLY A 173 19.96 -8.92 -2.00
N ARG A 174 19.00 -9.20 -2.88
CA ARG A 174 17.74 -9.85 -2.52
C ARG A 174 17.36 -10.84 -3.59
N THR A 175 17.04 -12.06 -3.16
CA THR A 175 16.51 -13.13 -4.01
C THR A 175 15.13 -13.51 -3.48
N MET A 176 14.20 -13.77 -4.40
CA MET A 176 12.89 -14.33 -4.09
C MET A 176 12.90 -15.82 -4.40
N VAL A 177 12.24 -16.62 -3.58
CA VAL A 177 12.12 -18.06 -3.76
C VAL A 177 10.63 -18.41 -3.83
N GLU A 178 10.23 -19.00 -4.95
CA GLU A 178 8.87 -19.46 -5.17
C GLU A 178 8.60 -20.80 -4.45
N GLY A 179 7.38 -20.98 -3.94
CA GLY A 179 6.93 -22.25 -3.35
C GLY A 179 7.57 -22.60 -1.99
N ALA A 180 8.20 -21.65 -1.31
CA ALA A 180 8.79 -21.86 0.01
C ALA A 180 7.82 -21.45 1.13
N ASP A 181 7.30 -22.45 1.84
CA ASP A 181 6.59 -22.28 3.11
C ASP A 181 7.62 -22.18 4.25
N ALA A 182 7.62 -21.03 4.95
CA ALA A 182 8.60 -20.72 6.00
C ALA A 182 10.06 -20.67 5.44
N PRO A 183 11.13 -20.58 6.25
CA PRO A 183 12.51 -20.54 5.74
C PRO A 183 13.00 -21.94 5.33
N ILE A 184 12.19 -22.70 4.58
CA ILE A 184 12.47 -24.07 4.13
C ILE A 184 12.59 -24.07 2.60
N LEU A 185 13.70 -24.58 2.08
CA LEU A 185 13.91 -24.73 0.66
C LEU A 185 13.17 -25.96 0.10
N PRO A 186 12.90 -26.03 -1.22
CA PRO A 186 12.31 -27.21 -1.86
C PRO A 186 13.14 -28.51 -1.72
N ASN A 187 14.44 -28.40 -1.41
CA ASN A 187 15.29 -29.55 -1.08
C ASN A 187 15.20 -29.98 0.40
N GLY A 188 14.38 -29.29 1.21
CA GLY A 188 14.14 -29.56 2.63
C GLY A 188 15.14 -28.95 3.61
N LEU A 189 16.17 -28.25 3.14
CA LEU A 189 17.06 -27.52 4.03
C LEU A 189 16.36 -26.28 4.62
N ARG A 190 16.52 -26.09 5.92
CA ARG A 190 16.11 -24.86 6.61
C ARG A 190 17.22 -23.81 6.49
N LEU A 191 16.87 -22.64 5.98
CA LEU A 191 17.78 -21.49 5.92
C LEU A 191 17.84 -20.76 7.25
N SER A 192 19.04 -20.36 7.64
CA SER A 192 19.30 -19.56 8.83
C SER A 192 20.14 -18.32 8.49
N PRO A 193 19.90 -17.18 9.18
CA PRO A 193 20.83 -16.06 9.15
C PRO A 193 22.25 -16.53 9.49
N GLY A 194 23.23 -16.11 8.69
CA GLY A 194 24.62 -16.53 8.77
C GLY A 194 25.01 -17.61 7.77
N ASP A 195 24.06 -18.36 7.21
CA ASP A 195 24.38 -19.37 6.20
C ASP A 195 25.01 -18.75 4.95
N ARG A 196 25.94 -19.48 4.34
CA ARG A 196 26.74 -18.99 3.21
C ARG A 196 26.57 -19.79 1.93
N PHE A 197 26.19 -19.10 0.87
CA PHE A 197 25.98 -19.63 -0.48
C PHE A 197 26.78 -18.85 -1.52
N GLU A 198 26.93 -19.41 -2.71
CA GLU A 198 27.54 -18.72 -3.85
C GLU A 198 26.65 -17.54 -4.28
N VAL A 199 27.27 -16.39 -4.52
CA VAL A 199 26.64 -15.24 -5.16
C VAL A 199 27.36 -14.98 -6.46
N ARG A 200 26.60 -14.83 -7.54
CA ARG A 200 27.11 -14.33 -8.81
C ARG A 200 26.76 -12.86 -8.96
N TYR A 201 27.72 -12.06 -9.41
CA TYR A 201 27.53 -10.63 -9.65
C TYR A 201 28.27 -10.15 -10.89
N LEU A 202 27.78 -9.11 -11.54
CA LEU A 202 28.49 -8.47 -12.65
C LEU A 202 29.61 -7.56 -12.10
N PRO A 203 30.88 -7.74 -12.49
CA PRO A 203 32.00 -6.95 -11.96
C PRO A 203 31.87 -5.45 -12.21
N ASN A 204 31.35 -5.07 -13.39
CA ASN A 204 31.17 -3.68 -13.78
C ASN A 204 29.94 -3.03 -13.13
N ASN A 205 29.00 -3.83 -12.62
CA ASN A 205 27.82 -3.36 -11.90
C ASN A 205 27.39 -4.39 -10.84
N PRO A 206 28.05 -4.43 -9.66
CA PRO A 206 27.75 -5.42 -8.62
C PRO A 206 26.33 -5.34 -8.04
N GLY A 207 25.57 -4.27 -8.34
CA GLY A 207 24.14 -4.20 -8.01
C GLY A 207 23.30 -5.24 -8.75
N LEU A 208 23.79 -5.75 -9.88
CA LEU A 208 23.24 -6.90 -10.60
C LEU A 208 23.92 -8.15 -10.07
N ASN A 209 23.20 -8.87 -9.21
CA ASN A 209 23.69 -10.05 -8.52
C ASN A 209 22.54 -11.01 -8.18
N GLN A 210 22.88 -12.28 -7.95
CA GLN A 210 21.95 -13.34 -7.61
C GLN A 210 22.60 -14.33 -6.65
N LEU A 211 21.87 -14.73 -5.60
CA LEU A 211 22.29 -15.78 -4.66
C LEU A 211 21.83 -17.14 -5.19
N ASP A 212 22.76 -18.07 -5.36
CA ASP A 212 22.43 -19.46 -5.68
C ASP A 212 22.22 -20.26 -4.39
N ILE A 213 20.96 -20.34 -3.96
CA ILE A 213 20.51 -21.08 -2.77
C ILE A 213 20.71 -22.60 -2.86
N HIS A 214 21.09 -23.12 -4.03
CA HIS A 214 21.41 -24.53 -4.24
C HIS A 214 22.91 -24.83 -4.17
N SER A 215 23.74 -23.78 -4.08
CA SER A 215 25.20 -23.88 -4.05
C SER A 215 25.78 -23.31 -2.74
N PRO A 216 25.64 -24.03 -1.60
CA PRO A 216 26.29 -23.61 -0.36
C PRO A 216 27.81 -23.61 -0.53
N THR A 217 28.49 -22.67 0.10
CA THR A 217 29.95 -22.64 0.09
C THR A 217 30.54 -23.92 0.69
N PRO A 218 31.78 -24.32 0.35
CA PRO A 218 32.39 -25.52 0.92
C PRO A 218 32.41 -25.55 2.46
N ALA A 219 32.62 -24.38 3.09
CA ALA A 219 32.57 -24.24 4.54
C ALA A 219 31.15 -24.45 5.09
N GLN A 220 30.12 -23.88 4.44
CA GLN A 220 28.73 -24.08 4.82
C GLN A 220 28.29 -25.52 4.65
N LEU A 221 28.66 -26.16 3.52
CA LEU A 221 28.37 -27.57 3.28
C LEU A 221 28.97 -28.46 4.36
N GLN A 222 30.21 -28.17 4.77
CA GLN A 222 30.86 -28.89 5.87
C GLN A 222 30.13 -28.68 7.20
N GLN A 223 29.63 -27.47 7.47
CA GLN A 223 28.81 -27.19 8.65
C GLN A 223 27.51 -28.01 8.64
N TYR A 224 26.80 -28.08 7.51
CA TYR A 224 25.60 -28.92 7.39
C TYR A 224 25.91 -30.40 7.62
N LYS A 225 27.03 -30.91 7.09
CA LYS A 225 27.48 -32.30 7.36
C LYS A 225 27.76 -32.55 8.84
N LEU A 226 28.40 -31.60 9.53
CA LEU A 226 28.67 -31.71 10.97
C LEU A 226 27.40 -31.68 11.81
N GLN A 227 26.43 -30.83 11.45
CA GLN A 227 25.12 -30.78 12.08
C GLN A 227 24.34 -32.09 11.86
N ALA A 228 24.34 -32.62 10.63
CA ALA A 228 23.70 -33.88 10.29
C ALA A 228 24.32 -35.06 11.06
N LEU A 229 25.65 -35.08 11.19
CA LEU A 229 26.37 -36.06 12.00
C LEU A 229 25.95 -35.98 13.47
N ALA A 230 25.94 -34.78 14.05
CA ALA A 230 25.54 -34.58 15.44
C ALA A 230 24.11 -35.06 15.69
N LYS A 231 23.18 -34.75 14.77
CA LYS A 231 21.80 -35.24 14.80
C LYS A 231 21.74 -36.77 14.71
N GLN A 232 22.46 -37.38 13.78
CA GLN A 232 22.51 -38.84 13.63
C GLN A 232 23.03 -39.53 14.89
N MET A 233 24.10 -39.02 15.48
CA MET A 233 24.68 -39.59 16.70
C MET A 233 23.76 -39.45 17.92
N LEU A 234 23.01 -38.35 18.00
CA LEU A 234 22.06 -38.12 19.09
C LEU A 234 20.85 -39.05 18.99
N ALA A 235 20.28 -39.22 17.78
CA ALA A 235 19.11 -40.06 17.55
C ALA A 235 19.43 -41.57 17.58
N HIS A 236 20.69 -41.96 17.28
CA HIS A 236 21.11 -43.36 17.18
C HIS A 236 22.37 -43.64 18.04
N PRO A 237 22.25 -43.64 19.38
CA PRO A 237 23.41 -43.75 20.28
C PRO A 237 24.17 -45.08 20.18
N GLY A 238 23.59 -46.11 19.57
CA GLY A 238 24.25 -47.40 19.33
C GLY A 238 25.14 -47.43 18.08
N GLN A 239 25.12 -46.39 17.23
CA GLN A 239 25.97 -46.31 16.04
C GLN A 239 27.35 -45.78 16.38
N THR A 240 28.38 -46.31 15.71
CA THR A 240 29.73 -45.74 15.83
C THR A 240 29.79 -44.39 15.11
N LYS A 241 30.65 -43.49 15.60
CA LYS A 241 30.87 -42.20 14.95
C LYS A 241 31.34 -42.36 13.50
N ALA A 242 32.19 -43.35 13.22
CA ALA A 242 32.70 -43.62 11.88
C ALA A 242 31.56 -44.01 10.91
N TYR A 243 30.66 -44.90 11.35
CA TYR A 243 29.49 -45.28 10.56
C TYR A 243 28.57 -44.09 10.31
N ALA A 244 28.23 -43.31 11.35
CA ALA A 244 27.38 -42.13 11.22
C ALA A 244 27.98 -41.06 10.28
N GLN A 245 29.30 -40.86 10.33
CA GLN A 245 30.02 -39.98 9.41
C GLN A 245 29.92 -40.47 7.96
N CYS A 246 30.15 -41.76 7.73
CA CYS A 246 30.05 -42.36 6.41
C CYS A 246 28.62 -42.28 5.86
N LEU A 247 27.60 -42.55 6.69
CA LEU A 247 26.19 -42.44 6.31
C LEU A 247 25.82 -41.02 5.86
N VAL A 248 26.21 -40.00 6.62
CA VAL A 248 25.97 -38.58 6.25
C VAL A 248 26.66 -38.23 4.93
N GLN A 249 27.90 -38.69 4.75
CA GLN A 249 28.64 -38.47 3.52
C GLN A 249 27.95 -39.15 2.33
N GLN A 250 27.52 -40.41 2.47
CA GLN A 250 26.79 -41.12 1.41
C GLN A 250 25.43 -40.47 1.13
N ALA A 251 24.76 -39.91 2.13
CA ALA A 251 23.47 -39.24 1.94
C ALA A 251 23.64 -38.04 1.01
N TYR A 252 24.68 -37.24 1.25
CA TYR A 252 25.05 -36.15 0.35
C TYR A 252 25.50 -36.62 -1.03
N GLU A 253 26.34 -37.66 -1.11
CA GLU A 253 26.82 -38.18 -2.41
C GLU A 253 25.71 -38.79 -3.28
N THR A 254 24.62 -39.27 -2.66
CA THR A 254 23.52 -39.94 -3.36
C THR A 254 22.42 -38.96 -3.77
N GLU A 255 22.01 -38.06 -2.88
CA GLU A 255 20.86 -37.16 -3.09
C GLU A 255 21.20 -35.67 -2.91
N GLY A 256 22.49 -35.33 -2.82
CA GLY A 256 22.93 -33.94 -2.64
C GLY A 256 22.41 -33.32 -1.34
N LEU A 257 21.98 -32.06 -1.43
CA LEU A 257 21.44 -31.31 -0.29
C LEU A 257 20.14 -31.93 0.26
N GLN A 258 19.35 -32.60 -0.59
CA GLN A 258 18.13 -33.27 -0.13
C GLN A 258 18.44 -34.46 0.77
N GLY A 259 19.50 -35.23 0.45
CA GLY A 259 19.97 -36.32 1.30
C GLY A 259 20.47 -35.82 2.66
N LEU A 260 21.19 -34.70 2.69
CA LEU A 260 21.59 -34.05 3.95
C LEU A 260 20.39 -33.56 4.76
N ALA A 261 19.43 -32.90 4.11
CA ALA A 261 18.21 -32.45 4.74
C ALA A 261 17.43 -33.61 5.37
N ALA A 262 17.34 -34.75 4.67
CA ALA A 262 16.69 -35.95 5.21
C ALA A 262 17.34 -36.44 6.51
N VAL A 263 18.67 -36.36 6.65
CA VAL A 263 19.37 -36.74 7.90
C VAL A 263 19.20 -35.68 8.99
N LEU A 264 19.25 -34.39 8.63
CA LEU A 264 19.05 -33.27 9.58
C LEU A 264 17.65 -33.27 10.20
N GLU A 265 16.65 -33.56 9.37
CA GLU A 265 15.22 -33.50 9.70
C GLU A 265 14.63 -34.90 9.99
N GLN A 266 15.48 -35.84 10.41
CA GLN A 266 15.10 -37.26 10.57
C GLN A 266 14.03 -37.53 11.65
N GLU A 267 13.82 -36.57 12.55
CA GLU A 267 12.79 -36.62 13.61
C GLU A 267 11.65 -35.62 13.34
N THR A 268 11.72 -34.83 12.26
CA THR A 268 10.75 -33.77 11.95
C THR A 268 9.45 -34.36 11.38
N ASP A 269 8.31 -33.75 11.73
CA ASP A 269 7.00 -34.11 11.17
C ASP A 269 6.81 -33.58 9.75
N VAL A 270 5.99 -34.28 8.95
CA VAL A 270 5.72 -33.91 7.55
C VAL A 270 5.06 -32.53 7.43
N SER A 271 4.23 -32.13 8.41
CA SER A 271 3.58 -30.81 8.44
C SER A 271 4.56 -29.66 8.70
N GLU A 272 5.67 -29.92 9.37
CA GLU A 272 6.68 -28.89 9.70
C GLU A 272 7.74 -28.74 8.61
N ASN A 273 8.02 -29.80 7.86
CA ASN A 273 8.90 -29.78 6.70
C ASN A 273 8.44 -30.83 5.68
N PRO A 274 7.67 -30.43 4.65
CA PRO A 274 7.12 -31.38 3.69
C PRO A 274 8.19 -32.01 2.80
N TRP A 275 9.35 -31.37 2.65
CA TRP A 275 10.43 -31.77 1.76
C TRP A 275 11.44 -32.72 2.40
N ALA A 276 11.73 -32.55 3.69
CA ALA A 276 12.60 -33.41 4.49
C ALA A 276 12.02 -33.63 5.89
N ASN A 277 11.79 -34.89 6.25
CA ASN A 277 11.13 -35.30 7.48
C ASN A 277 11.47 -36.76 7.80
N SER A 278 10.95 -37.26 8.92
CA SER A 278 11.13 -38.65 9.35
C SER A 278 10.77 -39.69 8.28
N GLN A 279 9.72 -39.46 7.48
CA GLN A 279 9.35 -40.39 6.40
C GLN A 279 10.34 -40.34 5.23
N ARG A 280 10.86 -39.15 4.87
CA ARG A 280 11.90 -39.01 3.84
C ARG A 280 13.20 -39.68 4.28
N TYR A 281 13.58 -39.55 5.56
CA TYR A 281 14.74 -40.24 6.13
C TYR A 281 14.60 -41.77 6.04
N LEU A 282 13.46 -42.32 6.47
CA LEU A 282 13.21 -43.77 6.36
C LEU A 282 13.22 -44.25 4.91
N ARG A 283 12.71 -43.45 3.96
CA ARG A 283 12.77 -43.76 2.52
C ARG A 283 14.22 -43.78 2.01
N LEU A 284 15.04 -42.81 2.42
CA LEU A 284 16.47 -42.79 2.09
C LEU A 284 17.15 -44.07 2.58
N LEU A 285 16.97 -44.45 3.86
CA LEU A 285 17.56 -45.66 4.44
C LEU A 285 17.09 -46.96 3.76
N ARG A 286 15.89 -46.97 3.18
CA ARG A 286 15.31 -48.14 2.49
C ARG A 286 15.65 -48.17 1.00
N SER A 287 16.19 -47.08 0.44
CA SER A 287 16.57 -47.00 -0.97
C SER A 287 17.62 -48.07 -1.31
N PRO A 288 17.41 -48.91 -2.33
CA PRO A 288 18.37 -49.95 -2.71
C PRO A 288 19.77 -49.40 -3.00
N ASP A 289 19.83 -48.29 -3.74
CA ASP A 289 21.10 -47.66 -4.11
C ASP A 289 21.85 -47.12 -2.90
N PHE A 290 21.12 -46.51 -1.96
CA PHE A 290 21.70 -45.97 -0.74
C PHE A 290 22.22 -47.10 0.16
N ARG A 291 21.43 -48.15 0.37
CA ARG A 291 21.83 -49.32 1.16
C ARG A 291 23.07 -49.99 0.60
N LYS A 292 23.12 -50.21 -0.72
CA LYS A 292 24.29 -50.77 -1.39
C LYS A 292 25.55 -49.96 -1.11
N ARG A 293 25.46 -48.62 -1.18
CA ARG A 293 26.60 -47.73 -0.88
C ARG A 293 27.03 -47.80 0.59
N LEU A 294 26.08 -47.90 1.52
CA LEU A 294 26.40 -48.07 2.94
C LEU A 294 27.12 -49.41 3.18
N ASP A 295 26.65 -50.50 2.58
CA ASP A 295 27.25 -51.83 2.71
C ASP A 295 28.66 -51.88 2.09
N GLU A 296 28.90 -51.17 0.98
CA GLU A 296 30.20 -51.17 0.28
C GLU A 296 31.25 -50.22 0.91
N ARG A 297 30.82 -49.14 1.58
CA ARG A 297 31.71 -48.04 1.98
C ARG A 297 31.76 -47.75 3.46
N CYS A 298 30.75 -48.15 4.23
CA CYS A 298 30.60 -47.78 5.64
C CYS A 298 30.75 -48.95 6.62
N TRP A 299 30.75 -50.18 6.11
CA TRP A 299 30.95 -51.42 6.87
C TRP A 299 32.28 -52.08 6.53
#